data_AF-A0A1G8W7V9-F1
#
_entry.id   AF-A0A1G8W7V9-F1
#
_cell.length_a   1.000
_cell.length_b   1.000
_cell.length_c   1.000
_cell.angle_alpha   90.00
_cell.angle_beta   90.00
_cell.angle_gamma   90.00
#
_symmetry.space_group_name_H-M   'P 1'
#
loop_
_entity.id
_entity.type
_entity.pdbx_description
1 polymer ?
#
loop_
_entity_poly.entity_id
_entity_poly.type
_entity_poly.pdbx_seq_one_letter_code
_entity_poly.pdbx_strand_id
1 'polypeptide(L)'
;MAIEETVRRSGDMAQGPRKKARRIAISNKRQITVPKEYYDYLEMETEANIELEGNKIVITPVRENNDDFSEFILKDLIDEGYGGDELLQEFNRRKNNIRPAVEALIKDAQENAEDVESVSDLFEEDE
;
A
#
# COMPACT_ATOMS: atom_id res chain seq x y z
N MET A 1 15.61 8.06 44.98
CA MET A 1 16.04 6.70 44.61
C MET A 1 14.84 5.81 44.91
N ALA A 2 14.07 5.27 43.97
CA ALA A 2 14.33 4.91 42.58
C ALA A 2 13.16 5.33 41.67
N ILE A 3 13.50 5.58 40.41
CA ILE A 3 12.59 5.75 39.27
C ILE A 3 12.58 4.40 38.54
N GLU A 4 11.50 3.64 38.61
CA GLU A 4 11.34 2.42 37.79
C GLU A 4 10.38 2.72 36.64
N GLU A 5 11.00 3.22 35.58
CA GLU A 5 10.90 2.75 34.20
C GLU A 5 9.55 2.19 33.70
N THR A 6 8.90 3.05 32.92
CA THR A 6 7.89 2.77 31.89
C THR A 6 8.16 1.47 31.10
N VAL A 7 7.33 0.44 31.32
CA VAL A 7 7.09 -0.62 30.33
C VAL A 7 5.82 -0.28 29.56
N ARG A 8 5.98 0.42 28.43
CA ARG A 8 4.95 0.51 27.40
C ARG A 8 4.74 -0.90 26.85
N ARG A 9 3.65 -1.55 27.24
CA ARG A 9 3.19 -2.79 26.59
C ARG A 9 2.70 -2.42 25.18
N SER A 10 3.63 -2.43 24.24
CA SER A 10 3.36 -2.61 22.81
C SER A 10 2.84 -4.03 22.62
N GLY A 11 1.52 -4.20 22.62
CA GLY A 11 0.93 -5.53 22.53
C GLY A 11 -0.54 -5.56 22.12
N ASP A 12 -1.07 -4.48 21.55
CA ASP A 12 -2.42 -4.47 20.98
C ASP A 12 -2.30 -4.40 19.43
N MET A 13 -1.64 -5.40 18.86
CA MET A 13 -1.88 -5.74 17.46
C MET A 13 -3.24 -6.45 17.42
N ALA A 14 -4.26 -5.72 16.95
CA ALA A 14 -5.61 -6.21 16.71
C ALA A 14 -5.56 -7.65 16.16
N GLN A 15 -6.03 -8.61 16.97
CA GLN A 15 -6.18 -9.98 16.53
C GLN A 15 -7.22 -10.00 15.41
N GLY A 16 -6.75 -9.99 14.16
CA GLY A 16 -7.59 -10.21 12.99
C GLY A 16 -8.39 -11.52 13.16
N PRO A 17 -9.58 -11.62 12.54
CA PRO A 17 -10.50 -12.71 12.77
C PRO A 17 -9.83 -14.06 12.52
N ARG A 18 -10.06 -15.02 13.42
CA ARG A 18 -9.54 -16.39 13.32
C ARG A 18 -9.91 -16.99 11.96
N LYS A 19 -8.92 -17.11 11.07
CA LYS A 19 -9.00 -17.67 9.71
C LYS A 19 -9.65 -19.06 9.74
N LYS A 20 -10.91 -19.16 9.35
CA LYS A 20 -11.54 -20.46 9.05
C LYS A 20 -11.05 -20.92 7.68
N ALA A 21 -10.00 -21.73 7.65
CA ALA A 21 -9.52 -22.33 6.40
C ALA A 21 -10.66 -23.09 5.72
N ARG A 22 -11.04 -22.69 4.51
CA ARG A 22 -12.05 -23.37 3.69
C ARG A 22 -11.41 -23.83 2.39
N ARG A 23 -11.67 -25.09 2.04
CA ARG A 23 -11.32 -25.62 0.72
C ARG A 23 -12.42 -25.23 -0.26
N ILE A 24 -12.05 -24.57 -1.35
CA ILE A 24 -12.96 -24.15 -2.43
C ILE A 24 -12.62 -24.91 -3.72
N ALA A 25 -13.60 -25.06 -4.60
CA ALA A 25 -13.37 -25.60 -5.94
C ALA A 25 -12.87 -24.49 -6.87
N ILE A 26 -12.01 -24.87 -7.82
CA ILE A 26 -11.55 -24.01 -8.91
C ILE A 26 -12.36 -24.38 -10.15
N SER A 27 -12.94 -23.37 -10.82
CA SER A 27 -13.70 -23.61 -12.05
C SER A 27 -12.77 -24.00 -13.21
N ASN A 28 -13.33 -24.57 -14.28
CA ASN A 28 -12.58 -24.90 -15.50
C ASN A 28 -11.94 -23.67 -16.17
N LYS A 29 -12.47 -22.47 -15.89
CA LYS A 29 -11.91 -21.19 -16.35
C LYS A 29 -10.91 -20.59 -15.35
N ARG A 30 -10.44 -21.37 -14.38
CA ARG A 30 -9.52 -20.94 -13.31
C ARG A 30 -10.10 -19.83 -12.42
N GLN A 31 -11.43 -19.74 -12.34
CA GLN A 31 -12.11 -18.79 -11.46
C GLN A 31 -12.32 -19.42 -10.09
N ILE A 32 -12.16 -18.61 -9.04
CA ILE A 32 -12.49 -18.97 -7.67
C ILE A 32 -13.57 -18.03 -7.15
N THR A 33 -14.47 -18.56 -6.33
CA THR A 33 -15.45 -17.74 -5.62
C THR A 33 -14.90 -17.37 -4.25
N VAL A 34 -14.69 -16.07 -4.01
CA VAL A 34 -14.28 -15.56 -2.70
C VAL A 34 -15.48 -15.67 -1.74
N PRO A 35 -15.36 -16.35 -0.58
CA PRO A 35 -16.45 -16.44 0.36
C PRO A 35 -16.84 -15.06 0.91
N LYS A 36 -18.14 -14.82 1.09
CA LYS A 36 -18.70 -13.53 1.53
C LYS A 36 -18.05 -12.97 2.80
N GLU A 37 -17.77 -13.84 3.77
CA GLU A 37 -17.09 -13.48 5.03
C GLU A 37 -15.74 -12.77 4.80
N TYR A 38 -14.98 -13.16 3.76
CA TYR A 38 -13.70 -12.54 3.42
C TYR A 38 -13.87 -11.30 2.55
N TYR A 39 -14.82 -11.32 1.62
CA TYR A 39 -15.13 -10.18 0.76
C TYR A 39 -15.56 -8.96 1.60
N ASP A 40 -16.51 -9.16 2.52
CA ASP A 40 -17.02 -8.11 3.39
C ASP A 40 -15.93 -7.64 4.39
N TYR A 41 -15.11 -8.56 4.92
CA TYR A 41 -14.07 -8.22 5.90
C TYR A 41 -12.90 -7.45 5.30
N LEU A 42 -12.47 -7.82 4.08
CA LEU A 42 -11.39 -7.13 3.38
C LEU A 42 -11.87 -5.87 2.65
N GLU A 43 -13.18 -5.56 2.73
CA GLU A 43 -13.82 -4.45 2.02
C GLU A 43 -13.44 -4.47 0.53
N MET A 44 -13.47 -5.66 -0.07
CA MET A 44 -13.13 -5.82 -1.47
C MET A 44 -14.21 -5.18 -2.34
N GLU A 45 -13.81 -4.58 -3.45
CA GLU A 45 -14.74 -4.01 -4.42
C GLU A 45 -14.81 -4.88 -5.69
N THR A 46 -14.84 -4.24 -6.87
CA THR A 46 -14.91 -4.94 -8.17
C THR A 46 -13.53 -5.47 -8.59
N GLU A 47 -12.45 -4.87 -8.10
CA GLU A 47 -11.08 -5.15 -8.52
C GLU A 47 -10.19 -5.52 -7.33
N ALA A 48 -9.18 -6.36 -7.58
CA ALA A 48 -8.22 -6.81 -6.58
C ALA A 48 -6.87 -7.13 -7.24
N ASN A 49 -5.78 -6.87 -6.52
CA ASN A 49 -4.43 -7.23 -6.92
C ASN A 49 -4.19 -8.70 -6.60
N ILE A 50 -3.50 -9.38 -7.52
CA ILE A 50 -3.15 -10.79 -7.37
C ILE A 50 -1.65 -10.94 -7.58
N GLU A 51 -0.96 -11.46 -6.58
CA GLU A 51 0.48 -11.64 -6.58
C GLU A 51 0.86 -13.08 -6.19
N LEU A 52 2.01 -13.53 -6.69
CA LEU A 52 2.58 -14.83 -6.33
C LEU A 52 3.64 -14.63 -5.25
N GLU A 53 3.36 -15.09 -4.04
CA GLU A 53 4.31 -15.07 -2.93
C GLU A 53 4.76 -16.50 -2.62
N GLY A 54 5.92 -16.87 -3.18
CA GLY A 54 6.45 -18.23 -3.11
C GLY A 54 5.52 -19.24 -3.78
N ASN A 55 4.85 -20.08 -3.00
CA ASN A 55 3.88 -21.07 -3.49
C ASN A 55 2.43 -20.74 -3.09
N LYS A 56 2.13 -19.45 -2.92
CA LYS A 56 0.81 -18.95 -2.53
C LYS A 56 0.37 -17.85 -3.47
N ILE A 57 -0.92 -17.82 -3.78
CA ILE A 57 -1.54 -16.66 -4.41
C ILE A 57 -2.03 -15.75 -3.29
N VAL A 58 -1.54 -14.52 -3.28
CA VAL A 58 -1.99 -13.46 -2.38
C VAL A 58 -2.93 -12.58 -3.16
N ILE A 59 -4.13 -12.37 -2.62
CA ILE A 59 -5.12 -11.48 -3.19
C ILE A 59 -5.32 -10.34 -2.21
N THR A 60 -5.08 -9.12 -2.69
CA THR A 60 -5.19 -7.90 -1.90
C THR A 60 -6.25 -7.01 -2.55
N PRO A 61 -7.20 -6.44 -1.80
CA PRO A 61 -8.13 -5.46 -2.37
C PRO A 61 -7.36 -4.34 -3.05
N VAL A 62 -7.81 -3.91 -4.23
CA VAL A 62 -7.32 -2.66 -4.81
C VAL A 62 -7.96 -1.57 -3.99
N ARG A 63 -7.17 -0.99 -3.10
CA ARG A 63 -7.47 0.36 -2.63
C ARG A 63 -6.94 1.25 -3.73
N GLU A 64 -7.78 2.13 -4.27
CA GLU A 64 -7.20 3.34 -4.83
C GLU A 64 -6.43 3.96 -3.66
N ASN A 65 -5.12 3.75 -3.64
CA ASN A 65 -4.25 4.38 -2.68
C ASN A 65 -4.42 5.87 -2.91
N ASN A 66 -5.34 6.45 -2.14
CA ASN A 66 -5.52 7.87 -1.94
C ASN A 66 -4.46 8.37 -0.94
N ASP A 67 -3.36 7.61 -0.83
CA ASP A 67 -2.43 7.44 0.27
C ASP A 67 -1.04 7.71 -0.32
N ASP A 68 -0.22 8.65 0.13
CA ASP A 68 -0.11 9.26 1.46
C ASP A 68 0.10 10.79 1.39
N PHE A 69 -0.09 11.41 0.23
CA PHE A 69 0.23 12.83 0.08
C PHE A 69 -0.81 13.75 0.74
N SER A 70 -1.96 13.24 1.16
CA SER A 70 -3.03 14.07 1.74
C SER A 70 -2.53 14.87 2.96
N GLU A 71 -1.73 14.26 3.84
CA GLU A 71 -1.16 14.97 5.00
C GLU A 71 -0.12 16.02 4.59
N PHE A 72 0.77 15.69 3.66
CA PHE A 72 1.79 16.62 3.16
C PHE A 72 1.16 17.81 2.41
N ILE A 73 0.17 17.56 1.56
CA ILE A 73 -0.58 18.61 0.85
C ILE A 73 -1.31 19.50 1.85
N LEU A 74 -1.95 18.92 2.87
CA LEU A 74 -2.62 19.71 3.91
C LEU A 74 -1.63 20.57 4.69
N LYS A 75 -0.48 20.02 5.06
CA LYS A 75 0.58 20.76 5.74
C LYS A 75 1.07 21.93 4.90
N ASP A 76 1.40 21.69 3.63
CA ASP A 76 1.86 22.74 2.71
C ASP A 76 0.80 23.84 2.55
N LEU A 77 -0.48 23.47 2.41
CA LEU A 77 -1.55 24.44 2.28
C LEU A 77 -1.78 25.25 3.56
N ILE A 78 -1.64 24.65 4.75
CA ILE A 78 -1.72 25.35 6.03
C ILE A 78 -0.52 26.30 6.19
N ASP A 79 0.69 25.87 5.84
CA ASP A 79 1.90 26.69 5.88
C ASP A 79 1.83 27.88 4.90
N GLU A 80 1.16 27.69 3.76
CA GLU A 80 0.84 28.76 2.79
C GLU A 80 -0.29 29.70 3.26
N GLY A 81 -0.95 29.38 4.39
CA GLY A 81 -1.97 30.21 5.01
C GLY A 81 -3.39 30.03 4.47
N TYR A 82 -3.64 28.95 3.71
CA TYR A 82 -4.99 28.63 3.24
C TYR A 82 -5.86 28.14 4.40
N GLY A 83 -7.11 28.61 4.44
CA GLY A 83 -8.09 28.24 5.45
C GLY A 83 -9.52 28.24 4.92
N GLY A 84 -10.42 27.59 5.66
CA GLY A 84 -11.85 27.53 5.30
C GLY A 84 -12.10 26.84 3.95
N ASP A 85 -12.98 27.40 3.14
CA ASP A 85 -13.38 26.80 1.85
C ASP A 85 -12.26 26.84 0.80
N GLU A 86 -11.34 27.79 0.88
CA GLU A 86 -10.20 27.91 -0.04
C GLU A 86 -9.20 26.76 0.14
N LEU A 87 -8.99 26.33 1.39
CA LEU A 87 -8.16 25.15 1.71
C LEU A 87 -8.70 23.90 1.02
N LEU A 88 -10.02 23.71 1.02
CA LEU A 88 -10.66 22.53 0.45
C LEU A 88 -10.55 22.52 -1.09
N GLN A 89 -10.66 23.69 -1.72
CA GLN A 89 -10.52 23.84 -3.16
C GLN A 89 -9.09 23.57 -3.63
N GLU A 90 -8.09 24.18 -2.98
CA GLU A 90 -6.69 23.98 -3.35
C GLU A 90 -6.18 22.58 -2.99
N PHE A 91 -6.69 21.97 -1.91
CA PHE A 91 -6.42 20.57 -1.58
C PHE A 91 -6.85 19.62 -2.70
N ASN A 92 -8.10 19.74 -3.15
CA ASN A 92 -8.60 18.90 -4.25
C ASN A 92 -7.81 19.12 -5.54
N ARG A 93 -7.47 20.38 -5.85
CA ARG A 93 -6.68 20.73 -7.03
C ARG A 93 -5.28 20.12 -7.00
N ARG A 94 -4.54 20.25 -5.89
CA ARG A 94 -3.19 19.67 -5.76
C ARG A 94 -3.21 18.15 -5.75
N LYS A 95 -4.15 17.57 -5.02
CA LYS A 95 -4.32 16.12 -4.93
C LYS A 95 -4.54 15.45 -6.28
N ASN A 96 -5.33 16.07 -7.15
CA ASN A 96 -5.58 15.55 -8.50
C ASN A 96 -4.39 15.69 -9.46
N ASN A 97 -3.51 16.67 -9.24
CA ASN A 97 -2.33 16.91 -10.09
C ASN A 97 -1.09 16.10 -9.67
N ILE A 98 -1.02 15.66 -8.40
CA ILE A 98 0.14 14.92 -7.89
C ILE A 98 0.21 13.49 -8.44
N ARG A 99 -0.92 12.80 -8.62
CA ARG A 99 -0.96 11.44 -9.19
C ARG A 99 -0.23 11.31 -10.54
N PRO A 100 -0.58 12.08 -11.59
CA PRO A 100 0.09 11.98 -12.89
C PRO A 100 1.56 12.42 -12.83
N ALA A 101 1.91 13.36 -11.94
CA ALA A 101 3.29 13.81 -11.78
C ALA A 101 4.19 12.76 -11.14
N VAL A 102 3.70 12.04 -10.12
CA VAL A 102 4.45 10.97 -9.45
C VAL A 102 4.58 9.74 -10.36
N GLU A 103 3.51 9.37 -11.06
CA GLU A 103 3.54 8.29 -12.05
C GLU A 103 4.52 8.60 -13.19
N ALA A 104 4.56 9.84 -13.66
CA ALA A 104 5.55 10.29 -14.65
C ALA A 104 6.99 10.21 -14.10
N LEU A 105 7.23 10.64 -12.86
CA LEU A 105 8.56 10.54 -12.23
C LEU A 105 9.02 9.09 -12.03
N ILE A 106 8.13 8.19 -11.63
CA ILE A 106 8.45 6.76 -11.50
C ILE A 106 8.78 6.18 -12.87
N LYS A 107 7.99 6.52 -13.88
CA LYS A 107 8.22 6.09 -15.26
C LYS A 107 9.56 6.60 -15.80
N ASP A 108 9.87 7.87 -15.60
CA ASP A 108 11.15 8.46 -16.00
C ASP A 108 12.32 7.79 -15.26
N ALA A 109 12.17 7.47 -13.97
CA ALA A 109 13.20 6.76 -13.20
C ALA A 109 13.40 5.31 -13.68
N GLN A 110 12.35 4.64 -14.12
CA GLN A 110 12.42 3.30 -14.70
C GLN A 110 13.02 3.30 -16.12
N GLU A 111 12.69 4.30 -16.94
CA GLU A 111 13.24 4.47 -18.29
C GLU A 111 14.70 4.92 -18.29
N ASN A 112 15.14 5.65 -17.26
CA ASN A 112 16.55 6.01 -17.06
C ASN A 112 17.34 4.98 -16.24
N ALA A 113 16.73 3.87 -15.81
CA ALA A 113 17.39 2.75 -15.15
C ALA A 113 17.81 1.65 -16.16
N GLU A 114 18.25 2.04 -17.36
CA GLU A 114 19.09 1.17 -18.18
C GLU A 114 20.53 1.23 -17.65
N ASP A 115 21.12 0.04 -17.47
CA ASP A 115 22.48 -0.27 -17.00
C ASP A 115 22.76 -0.22 -15.49
N VAL A 116 22.09 -1.09 -14.74
CA VAL A 116 22.83 -1.91 -13.77
C VAL A 116 22.74 -3.35 -14.25
N GLU A 117 23.69 -3.75 -15.11
CA GLU A 117 23.96 -5.16 -15.35
C GLU A 117 24.16 -5.82 -13.99
N SER A 118 23.21 -6.69 -13.65
CA SER A 118 23.24 -7.70 -12.59
C SER A 118 24.00 -7.35 -11.28
N VAL A 119 23.26 -7.25 -10.19
CA VAL A 119 23.77 -7.21 -8.80
C VAL A 119 24.64 -8.45 -8.45
N SER A 120 24.73 -9.44 -9.36
CA SER A 120 25.55 -10.64 -9.22
C SER A 120 27.07 -10.39 -9.22
N ASP A 121 27.57 -9.31 -9.83
CA ASP A 121 29.03 -9.04 -9.89
C ASP A 121 29.60 -8.36 -8.61
N LEU A 122 28.74 -7.96 -7.67
CA LEU A 122 29.14 -7.33 -6.40
C LEU A 122 29.43 -8.34 -5.27
N PHE A 123 29.22 -9.64 -5.53
CA PHE A 123 29.38 -10.72 -4.56
C PHE A 123 30.33 -11.82 -5.05
N GLU A 124 31.33 -11.50 -5.87
CA GLU A 124 32.51 -12.35 -5.96
C GLU A 124 33.36 -12.13 -4.70
N GLU A 125 33.04 -12.89 -3.63
CA GLU A 125 33.96 -13.07 -2.51
C GLU A 125 35.14 -13.92 -3.00
N ASP A 126 36.32 -13.30 -3.07
CA ASP A 126 37.61 -13.96 -3.28
C ASP A 126 37.79 -15.14 -2.30
N GLU A 127 38.00 -16.35 -2.83
CA GLU A 127 38.48 -17.53 -2.07
C GLU A 127 39.98 -17.46 -1.75
#